data_AF-A0A966IRA6-F1
#
_entry.id   AF-A0A966IRA6-F1
#
_cell.length_a   1.000
_cell.length_b   1.000
_cell.length_c   1.000
_cell.angle_alpha   90.00
_cell.angle_beta   90.00
_cell.angle_gamma   90.00
#
_symmetry.space_group_name_H-M   'P 1'
#
loop_
_entity.id
_entity.type
_entity.pdbx_description
1 polymer ?
#
loop_
_entity_poly.entity_id
_entity_poly.type
_entity_poly.pdbx_seq_one_letter_code
_entity_poly.pdbx_strand_id
1 'polypeptide(L)'
;MAKDKKQIRPKAITPKGFRDYFGSDVTERNQMLQKIAEIYDSYGFEALESSAVETVEALGKFLPDIDQPNEGVFAWQEDDQDW
;
A
#
# COMPACT_ATOMS: atom_id res chain seq x y z
N MET A 1 15.49 0.19 48.87
CA MET A 1 14.29 0.51 48.05
C MET A 1 14.64 0.16 46.61
N ALA A 2 14.07 -0.92 46.07
CA ALA A 2 14.30 -1.29 44.67
C ALA A 2 13.62 -0.24 43.76
N LYS A 3 14.35 0.29 42.77
CA LYS A 3 13.76 1.24 41.82
C LYS A 3 12.75 0.51 40.95
N ASP A 4 11.51 1.00 40.92
CA ASP A 4 10.49 0.53 39.98
C ASP A 4 11.01 0.67 38.55
N LYS A 5 11.08 -0.45 37.83
CA LYS A 5 11.45 -0.46 36.41
C LYS A 5 10.34 0.26 35.64
N LYS A 6 10.68 1.39 35.01
CA LYS A 6 9.80 2.07 34.05
C LYS A 6 9.33 1.07 33.00
N GLN A 7 8.02 0.87 32.90
CA GLN A 7 7.40 0.05 31.87
C GLN A 7 7.68 0.67 30.51
N ILE A 8 8.41 -0.04 29.65
CA ILE A 8 8.71 0.42 28.29
C ILE A 8 7.43 0.29 27.48
N ARG A 9 6.88 1.44 27.07
CA ARG A 9 5.74 1.47 26.16
C ARG A 9 6.22 1.20 24.73
N PRO A 10 5.50 0.39 23.94
CA PRO A 10 5.82 0.21 22.54
C PRO A 10 5.77 1.56 21.83
N LYS A 11 6.76 1.81 20.97
CA LYS A 11 6.80 3.01 20.13
C LYS A 11 6.00 2.73 18.87
N ALA A 12 5.20 3.69 18.43
CA ALA A 12 4.61 3.68 17.09
C ALA A 12 5.73 3.98 16.09
N ILE A 13 6.31 2.92 15.51
CA ILE A 13 7.36 3.00 14.49
C ILE A 13 6.78 2.41 13.23
N THR A 14 6.67 3.23 12.19
CA THR A 14 6.22 2.79 10.87
C THR A 14 7.24 1.82 10.28
N PRO A 15 6.81 0.71 9.65
CA PRO A 15 7.74 -0.21 8.98
C PRO A 15 8.55 0.48 7.89
N LYS A 16 9.76 -0.02 7.63
CA LYS A 16 10.62 0.53 6.57
C LYS A 16 9.90 0.48 5.22
N GLY A 17 9.90 1.61 4.50
CA GLY A 17 9.19 1.74 3.21
C GLY A 17 7.77 2.30 3.32
N PHE A 18 7.20 2.34 4.53
CA PHE A 18 5.89 2.92 4.80
C PHE A 18 6.04 4.28 5.46
N ARG A 19 5.07 5.17 5.26
CA ARG A 19 5.06 6.49 5.87
C ARG A 19 3.65 7.01 6.11
N ASP A 20 3.50 7.76 7.18
CA ASP A 20 2.30 8.55 7.42
C ASP A 20 2.36 9.86 6.64
N TYR A 21 1.21 10.28 6.13
CA TYR A 21 1.02 11.59 5.49
C TYR A 21 0.16 12.45 6.41
N PHE A 22 0.55 13.72 6.60
CA PHE A 22 -0.15 14.65 7.48
C PHE A 22 -1.05 15.60 6.69
N GLY A 23 -1.90 16.34 7.40
CA GLY A 23 -3.08 17.02 6.82
C GLY A 23 -2.82 17.85 5.55
N SER A 24 -1.74 18.64 5.50
CA SER A 24 -1.39 19.42 4.31
C SER A 24 -1.04 18.51 3.13
N ASP A 25 -0.18 17.52 3.34
CA ASP A 25 0.28 16.60 2.29
C ASP A 25 -0.89 15.81 1.68
N VAL A 26 -1.81 15.35 2.55
CA VAL A 26 -3.02 14.63 2.12
C VAL A 26 -3.93 15.55 1.30
N THR A 27 -4.17 16.76 1.81
CA THR A 27 -5.08 17.72 1.17
C THR A 27 -4.56 18.16 -0.20
N GLU A 28 -3.29 18.52 -0.30
CA GLU A 28 -2.67 18.96 -1.55
C GLU A 28 -2.62 17.84 -2.58
N ARG A 29 -2.29 16.60 -2.18
CA ARG A 29 -2.32 15.44 -3.07
C ARG A 29 -3.73 15.18 -3.61
N ASN A 30 -4.75 15.24 -2.75
CA ASN A 30 -6.13 15.01 -3.18
C ASN A 30 -6.61 16.08 -4.17
N GLN A 31 -6.27 17.36 -3.94
CA GLN A 31 -6.60 18.45 -4.87
C GLN A 31 -5.93 18.27 -6.23
N MET A 32 -4.67 17.83 -6.26
CA MET A 32 -3.96 17.52 -7.51
C MET A 32 -4.63 16.37 -8.26
N LEU A 33 -4.92 15.25 -7.58
CA LEU A 33 -5.56 14.08 -8.20
C LEU A 33 -6.96 14.42 -8.74
N GLN A 34 -7.74 15.21 -8.00
CA GLN A 34 -9.07 15.66 -8.43
C GLN A 34 -9.03 16.42 -9.75
N LYS A 35 -8.08 17.37 -9.90
CA LYS A 35 -7.92 18.12 -11.15
C LYS A 35 -7.57 17.24 -12.34
N ILE A 36 -6.78 16.19 -12.11
CA ILE A 36 -6.41 15.23 -13.16
C ILE A 36 -7.64 14.40 -13.53
N ALA A 37 -8.38 13.87 -12.55
CA ALA A 37 -9.57 13.07 -12.77
C ALA A 37 -10.65 13.83 -13.57
N GLU A 38 -10.88 15.11 -13.25
CA GLU A 38 -11.83 15.98 -13.99
C GLU A 38 -11.52 16.06 -15.49
N ILE A 39 -10.24 16.00 -15.88
CA ILE A 39 -9.86 15.96 -17.30
C ILE A 39 -10.31 14.64 -17.92
N TYR A 40 -10.02 13.50 -17.29
CA TYR A 40 -10.44 12.18 -17.80
C TYR A 40 -11.96 12.08 -17.91
N ASP A 41 -12.69 12.53 -16.89
CA ASP A 41 -14.15 12.56 -16.90
C ASP A 41 -14.69 13.39 -18.07
N SER A 42 -14.06 14.52 -18.39
CA SER A 42 -14.47 15.37 -19.52
C SER A 42 -14.31 14.71 -20.89
N TYR A 43 -13.47 13.68 -21.00
CA TYR A 43 -13.30 12.85 -22.19
C TYR A 43 -14.15 11.57 -22.18
N GLY A 44 -15.02 11.39 -21.18
CA GLY A 44 -15.94 10.26 -21.08
C GLY A 44 -15.30 8.97 -20.55
N PHE A 45 -14.16 9.06 -19.86
CA PHE A 45 -13.64 7.93 -19.10
C PHE A 45 -14.45 7.73 -17.82
N GLU A 46 -14.57 6.48 -17.36
CA GLU A 46 -15.21 6.13 -16.10
C GLU A 46 -14.18 5.70 -15.08
N ALA A 47 -14.39 6.09 -13.82
CA ALA A 47 -13.54 5.67 -12.72
C ALA A 47 -13.68 4.15 -12.47
N LEU A 48 -12.53 3.48 -12.29
CA LEU A 48 -12.44 2.08 -11.93
C LEU A 48 -11.53 1.93 -10.71
N GLU A 49 -12.01 1.26 -9.68
CA GLU A 49 -11.23 0.86 -8.50
C GLU A 49 -11.12 -0.67 -8.51
N SER A 50 -9.89 -1.18 -8.54
CA SER A 50 -9.58 -2.62 -8.47
C SER A 50 -9.21 -3.02 -7.04
N SER A 51 -9.08 -4.33 -6.79
CA SER A 51 -8.61 -4.79 -5.49
C SER A 51 -7.18 -4.29 -5.21
N ALA A 52 -6.85 -4.09 -3.93
CA ALA A 52 -5.49 -3.81 -3.49
C ALA A 52 -4.58 -5.05 -3.58
N VAL A 53 -5.19 -6.24 -3.66
CA VAL A 53 -4.53 -7.54 -3.77
C VAL A 53 -5.21 -8.32 -4.88
N GLU A 54 -4.44 -8.80 -5.84
CA GLU A 54 -4.90 -9.59 -6.98
C GLU A 54 -4.04 -10.84 -7.10
N THR A 55 -4.50 -11.84 -7.86
CA THR A 55 -3.70 -13.04 -8.08
C THR A 55 -2.45 -12.70 -8.90
N VAL A 56 -1.38 -13.48 -8.69
CA VAL A 56 -0.10 -13.28 -9.37
C VAL A 56 -0.29 -13.38 -10.90
N GLU A 57 -1.18 -14.26 -11.36
CA GLU A 57 -1.51 -14.43 -12.78
C GLU A 57 -2.14 -13.17 -13.40
N ALA A 58 -2.87 -12.37 -12.61
CA ALA A 58 -3.51 -11.14 -13.08
C ALA A 58 -2.50 -10.01 -13.36
N LEU A 59 -1.31 -10.04 -12.74
CA LEU A 59 -0.25 -9.03 -12.92
C LEU A 59 0.46 -9.13 -14.29
N GLY A 60 0.24 -10.21 -15.03
CA GLY A 60 0.76 -10.39 -16.40
C GLY A 60 2.23 -10.85 -16.49
N LYS A 61 2.77 -10.86 -17.70
CA LYS A 61 4.05 -11.51 -18.06
C LYS A 61 5.33 -10.78 -17.61
N PHE A 62 5.21 -9.71 -16.83
CA PHE A 62 6.34 -8.90 -16.35
C PHE A 62 6.65 -9.13 -14.88
N LEU A 63 6.23 -10.28 -14.35
CA LEU A 63 6.72 -10.73 -13.06
C LEU A 63 8.17 -11.15 -13.25
N PRO A 64 9.10 -10.49 -12.56
CA PRO A 64 10.47 -10.93 -12.51
C PRO A 64 10.52 -12.29 -11.74
N ASP A 65 11.57 -13.09 -11.97
CA ASP A 65 11.64 -14.50 -11.57
C ASP A 65 11.11 -14.70 -10.14
N ILE A 66 9.99 -15.44 -10.02
CA ILE A 66 9.24 -15.68 -8.78
C ILE A 66 10.14 -16.26 -7.66
N ASP A 67 11.26 -16.88 -8.04
CA ASP A 67 12.25 -17.46 -7.15
C ASP A 67 13.22 -16.44 -6.51
N GLN A 68 13.12 -15.14 -6.86
CA GLN A 68 14.00 -14.09 -6.34
C GLN A 68 13.26 -13.11 -5.40
N PRO A 69 13.59 -13.08 -4.09
CA PRO A 69 12.80 -12.41 -3.06
C PRO A 69 12.82 -10.87 -3.07
N ASN A 70 13.42 -10.21 -4.07
CA ASN A 70 13.60 -8.75 -4.10
C ASN A 70 13.15 -8.08 -5.40
N GLU A 71 12.41 -8.76 -6.27
CA GLU A 71 12.11 -8.24 -7.61
C GLU A 71 10.78 -7.46 -7.68
N GLY A 72 10.58 -6.49 -6.78
CA GLY A 72 9.61 -5.41 -6.99
C GLY A 72 8.11 -5.73 -6.85
N VAL A 73 7.73 -6.97 -6.54
CA VAL A 73 6.33 -7.37 -6.25
C VAL A 73 6.23 -7.94 -4.84
N PHE A 74 5.25 -7.48 -4.07
CA PHE A 74 4.93 -8.02 -2.75
C PHE A 74 3.89 -9.13 -2.92
N ALA A 75 4.28 -10.38 -2.69
CA ALA A 75 3.44 -11.56 -2.85
C ALA A 75 3.57 -12.51 -1.66
N TRP A 76 2.49 -13.25 -1.37
CA TRP A 76 2.46 -14.31 -0.38
C TRP A 76 1.58 -15.45 -0.91
N GLN A 77 1.82 -16.66 -0.44
CA GLN A 77 0.92 -17.79 -0.70
C GLN A 77 -0.22 -17.74 0.30
N GLU A 78 -1.43 -17.98 -0.17
CA GLU A 78 -2.56 -18.30 0.70
C GLU A 78 -2.41 -19.75 1.15
N ASP A 79 -2.64 -20.03 2.44
CA ASP A 79 -2.67 -21.41 2.92
C ASP A 79 -3.93 -22.09 2.34
N ASP A 80 -3.79 -23.31 1.81
CA ASP A 80 -4.90 -24.15 1.26
C ASP A 80 -5.99 -24.52 2.29
N GLN A 81 -5.94 -23.95 3.50
CA GLN A 81 -7.03 -24.06 4.45
C GLN A 81 -8.07 -23.00 4.09
N ASP A 82 -8.96 -23.41 3.18
CA ASP A 82 -10.25 -22.79 2.92
C ASP A 82 -10.82 -22.19 4.22
N TRP A 83 -11.21 -20.93 4.14
CA TRP A 83 -11.96 -20.21 5.16
C TRP A 83 -13.36 -20.80 5.37
#